data_AF-A0A671PJ86-F1
#
_entry.id   AF-A0A671PJ86-F1
#
_cell.length_a   1.000
_cell.length_b   1.000
_cell.length_c   1.000
_cell.angle_alpha   90.00
_cell.angle_beta   90.00
_cell.angle_gamma   90.00
#
_symmetry.space_group_name_H-M   'P 1'
#
loop_
_entity.id
_entity.type
_entity.pdbx_description
1 polymer ?
#
loop_
_entity_poly.entity_id
_entity_poly.type
_entity_poly.pdbx_seq_one_letter_code
_entity_poly.pdbx_strand_id
1 'polypeptide(L)'
;MAALISENFKFVALFFKSKDVMIFNGLIGLGTVASQTAYNIFAFNCPCSPKKNYLYGLAAIGVPALAFFVIGVMLNRNTWDIVSECRTRKCRKLSLSAAFALLGSILGRAVVAPITWSVISLLRGEAYVCALSEFVDPSSLDHFPPTTKTPEIMARFPCKDIPAPFMNYSRVIERQLKYESQLLGWLLLGIISLAVFLLLCMKHCCSTLGYQQEAYWTQYRSNEQDLFQRTAEVHSKYHAAECVKNFFGFVALENQEKQLLEDCKGIKSVIPRMEWNRVTGVYMYRESDNTPIYSRLNKWDMYTKENNC
;
A
#
# COMPACT_ATOMS: atom_id res chain seq x y z
N MET A 1 7.78 -8.78 53.41
CA MET A 1 8.57 -8.93 52.15
C MET A 1 8.01 -9.99 51.19
N ALA A 2 7.41 -11.11 51.65
CA ALA A 2 6.85 -12.13 50.75
C ALA A 2 5.56 -11.72 50.00
N ALA A 3 4.70 -10.87 50.59
CA ALA A 3 3.45 -10.43 49.95
C ALA A 3 3.66 -9.49 48.74
N LEU A 4 4.63 -8.58 48.83
CA LEU A 4 4.98 -7.63 47.76
C LEU A 4 5.60 -8.32 46.53
N ILE A 5 6.37 -9.39 46.76
CA ILE A 5 6.96 -10.20 45.68
C ILE A 5 5.88 -11.02 44.98
N SER A 6 4.92 -11.59 45.72
CA SER A 6 3.77 -12.33 45.17
C SER A 6 2.84 -11.42 44.33
N GLU A 7 2.60 -10.18 44.75
CA GLU A 7 1.79 -9.24 43.96
C GLU A 7 2.52 -8.75 42.71
N ASN A 8 3.82 -8.47 42.78
CA ASN A 8 4.62 -8.15 41.59
C ASN A 8 4.70 -9.33 40.63
N PHE A 9 4.82 -10.57 41.12
CA PHE A 9 4.79 -11.76 40.26
C PHE A 9 3.42 -12.03 39.66
N LYS A 10 2.33 -11.77 40.39
CA LYS A 10 0.96 -11.81 39.85
C LYS A 10 0.72 -10.72 38.82
N PHE A 11 1.24 -9.50 39.03
CA PHE A 11 1.12 -8.39 38.09
C PHE A 11 1.93 -8.63 36.81
N VAL A 12 3.16 -9.14 36.95
CA VAL A 12 4.00 -9.58 35.83
C VAL A 12 3.37 -10.78 35.12
N ALA A 13 2.84 -11.77 35.85
CA ALA A 13 2.13 -12.90 35.25
C ALA A 13 0.82 -12.47 34.57
N LEU A 14 0.08 -11.48 35.09
CA LEU A 14 -1.09 -10.87 34.43
C LEU A 14 -0.70 -10.13 33.14
N PHE A 15 0.48 -9.47 33.13
CA PHE A 15 1.07 -8.87 31.94
C PHE A 15 1.46 -9.91 30.88
N PHE A 16 1.92 -11.09 31.30
CA PHE A 16 2.30 -12.19 30.40
C PHE A 16 1.15 -13.17 30.05
N LYS A 17 0.00 -13.09 30.71
CA LYS A 17 -1.13 -14.02 30.49
C LYS A 17 -1.99 -13.68 29.27
N SER A 18 -1.95 -12.44 28.77
CA SER A 18 -2.63 -12.08 27.53
C SER A 18 -1.67 -12.21 26.36
N LYS A 19 -1.92 -13.21 25.49
CA LYS A 19 -1.18 -13.40 24.23
C LYS A 19 -1.13 -12.09 23.43
N ASP A 20 -2.18 -11.28 23.49
CA ASP A 20 -2.29 -10.01 22.77
C ASP A 20 -1.35 -8.92 23.31
N VAL A 21 -1.10 -8.82 24.62
CA VAL A 21 -0.19 -7.81 25.20
C VAL A 21 1.27 -8.18 24.99
N MET A 22 1.62 -9.47 25.05
CA MET A 22 2.97 -9.95 24.71
C MET A 22 3.26 -9.76 23.21
N ILE A 23 2.29 -10.06 22.33
CA ILE A 23 2.41 -9.82 20.88
C ILE A 23 2.53 -8.31 20.62
N PHE A 24 1.72 -7.48 21.28
CA PHE A 24 1.75 -6.03 21.11
C PHE A 24 3.06 -5.40 21.61
N ASN A 25 3.52 -5.74 22.81
CA ASN A 25 4.81 -5.26 23.35
C ASN A 25 6.00 -5.81 22.55
N GLY A 26 5.91 -7.05 22.07
CA GLY A 26 6.89 -7.63 21.15
C GLY A 26 6.93 -6.91 19.79
N LEU A 27 5.77 -6.55 19.24
CA LEU A 27 5.65 -5.75 18.02
C LEU A 27 6.19 -4.33 18.22
N ILE A 28 5.97 -3.71 19.37
CA ILE A 28 6.54 -2.40 19.70
C ILE A 28 8.06 -2.50 19.82
N GLY A 29 8.58 -3.51 20.54
CA GLY A 29 10.02 -3.74 20.69
C GLY A 29 10.70 -4.01 19.35
N LEU A 30 10.18 -4.95 18.56
CA LEU A 30 10.66 -5.24 17.20
C LEU A 30 10.51 -4.03 16.29
N GLY A 31 9.38 -3.32 16.37
CA GLY A 31 9.12 -2.10 15.62
C GLY A 31 10.12 -1.00 15.94
N THR A 32 10.52 -0.85 17.20
CA THR A 32 11.51 0.14 17.64
C THR A 32 12.90 -0.21 17.13
N VAL A 33 13.32 -1.47 17.29
CA VAL A 33 14.61 -1.95 16.79
C VAL A 33 14.67 -1.88 15.27
N ALA A 34 13.60 -2.28 14.58
CA ALA A 34 13.49 -2.17 13.12
C ALA A 34 13.50 -0.70 12.68
N SER A 35 12.81 0.19 13.39
CA SER A 35 12.79 1.63 13.10
C SER A 35 14.15 2.28 13.30
N GLN A 36 14.86 1.93 14.37
CA GLN A 36 16.19 2.46 14.65
C GLN A 36 17.25 1.91 13.68
N THR A 37 17.16 0.63 13.34
CA THR A 37 18.01 0.00 12.33
C THR A 37 17.74 0.61 10.94
N ALA A 38 16.47 0.80 10.59
CA ALA A 38 16.07 1.49 9.38
C ALA A 38 16.54 2.94 9.37
N TYR A 39 16.44 3.67 10.49
CA TYR A 39 16.92 5.04 10.58
C TYR A 39 18.42 5.16 10.30
N ASN A 40 19.22 4.20 10.79
CA ASN A 40 20.67 4.18 10.54
C ASN A 40 21.02 3.73 9.10
N ILE A 41 20.33 2.74 8.53
CA ILE A 41 20.57 2.25 7.16
C ILE A 41 20.08 3.27 6.12
N PHE A 42 18.95 3.91 6.38
CA PHE A 42 18.39 4.99 5.55
C PHE A 42 18.84 6.37 6.02
N ALA A 43 19.92 6.46 6.82
CA ALA A 43 20.48 7.72 7.23
C ALA A 43 20.88 8.51 5.97
N PHE A 44 20.19 9.62 5.76
CA PHE A 44 20.41 10.47 4.61
C PHE A 44 21.74 11.22 4.77
N ASN A 45 22.68 11.00 3.86
CA ASN A 45 23.99 11.63 3.88
C ASN A 45 24.21 12.42 2.58
N CYS A 46 24.20 13.76 2.67
CA CYS A 46 24.38 14.60 1.50
C CYS A 46 25.82 14.48 0.95
N PRO A 47 26.03 14.33 -0.37
CA PRO A 47 27.37 14.17 -0.95
C PRO A 47 28.20 15.47 -1.00
N CYS A 48 27.57 16.61 -0.74
CA CYS A 48 28.18 17.95 -0.69
C CYS A 48 29.10 18.29 -1.86
N SER A 49 28.62 17.96 -3.05
CA SER A 49 29.29 18.20 -4.33
C SER A 49 28.30 18.81 -5.31
N PRO A 50 28.72 19.83 -6.10
CA PRO A 50 27.85 20.44 -7.10
C PRO A 50 27.33 19.39 -8.09
N LYS A 51 26.10 19.58 -8.56
CA LYS A 51 25.28 18.68 -9.41
C LYS A 51 24.89 17.36 -8.77
N LYS A 52 25.73 16.78 -7.90
CA LYS A 52 25.44 15.52 -7.20
C LYS A 52 24.42 15.71 -6.08
N ASN A 53 24.46 16.87 -5.42
CA ASN A 53 23.51 17.25 -4.39
C ASN A 53 22.06 17.19 -4.86
N TYR A 54 21.75 17.89 -5.96
CA TYR A 54 20.43 17.87 -6.58
C TYR A 54 19.97 16.45 -6.93
N LEU A 55 20.80 15.70 -7.65
CA LEU A 55 20.47 14.33 -8.07
C LEU A 55 20.24 13.39 -6.88
N TYR A 56 21.10 13.46 -5.86
CA TYR A 56 20.98 12.60 -4.68
C TYR A 56 19.77 12.96 -3.82
N GLY A 57 19.53 14.24 -3.57
CA GLY A 57 18.35 14.70 -2.82
C GLY A 57 17.04 14.37 -3.54
N LEU A 58 16.98 14.55 -4.87
CA LEU A 58 15.83 14.16 -5.67
C LEU A 58 15.62 12.64 -5.66
N ALA A 59 16.68 11.85 -5.78
CA ALA A 59 16.59 10.39 -5.72
C ALA A 59 16.13 9.90 -4.35
N ALA A 60 16.60 10.51 -3.26
CA ALA A 60 16.22 10.15 -1.90
C ALA A 60 14.72 10.38 -1.61
N ILE A 61 14.11 11.40 -2.24
CA ILE A 61 12.66 11.63 -2.15
C ILE A 61 11.92 10.73 -3.15
N GLY A 62 12.33 10.73 -4.42
CA GLY A 62 11.58 10.15 -5.53
C GLY A 62 11.68 8.63 -5.65
N VAL A 63 12.84 8.02 -5.41
CA VAL A 63 13.02 6.57 -5.60
C VAL A 63 12.19 5.76 -4.59
N PRO A 64 12.19 6.07 -3.27
CA PRO A 64 11.32 5.35 -2.35
C PRO A 64 9.83 5.60 -2.63
N ALA A 65 9.45 6.82 -3.03
CA ALA A 65 8.07 7.10 -3.46
C ALA A 65 7.66 6.24 -4.66
N LEU A 66 8.52 6.11 -5.68
CA LEU A 66 8.27 5.25 -6.83
C LEU A 66 8.19 3.77 -6.43
N ALA A 67 9.08 3.30 -5.55
CA ALA A 67 9.06 1.93 -5.05
C ALA A 67 7.74 1.62 -4.33
N PHE A 68 7.31 2.50 -3.41
CA PHE A 68 6.02 2.35 -2.74
C PHE A 68 4.84 2.37 -3.73
N PHE A 69 4.90 3.19 -4.78
CA PHE A 69 3.86 3.24 -5.79
C PHE A 69 3.77 1.91 -6.55
N VAL A 70 4.90 1.37 -7.01
CA VAL A 70 4.95 0.09 -7.71
C VAL A 70 4.43 -1.05 -6.83
N ILE A 71 4.88 -1.12 -5.58
CA ILE A 71 4.39 -2.11 -4.61
C ILE A 71 2.87 -1.97 -4.41
N GLY A 72 2.38 -0.74 -4.25
CA GLY A 72 0.95 -0.45 -4.11
C GLY A 72 0.12 -0.92 -5.32
N VAL A 73 0.63 -0.74 -6.53
CA VAL A 73 -0.01 -1.24 -7.77
C VAL A 73 0.00 -2.77 -7.83
N MET A 74 1.12 -3.42 -7.46
CA MET A 74 1.27 -4.88 -7.48
C MET A 74 0.39 -5.59 -6.45
N LEU A 75 0.23 -5.02 -5.25
CA LEU A 75 -0.60 -5.60 -4.19
C LEU A 75 -2.11 -5.38 -4.42
N ASN A 76 -2.50 -4.51 -5.34
CA ASN A 76 -3.90 -4.23 -5.61
C ASN A 76 -4.53 -5.29 -6.51
N ARG A 77 -5.50 -6.04 -5.98
CA ARG A 77 -6.25 -7.09 -6.72
C ARG A 77 -6.92 -6.56 -7.99
N ASN A 78 -7.43 -5.32 -7.96
CA ASN A 78 -8.10 -4.71 -9.10
C ASN A 78 -7.15 -4.55 -10.30
N THR A 79 -5.84 -4.38 -10.07
CA THR A 79 -4.82 -4.35 -11.14
C THR A 79 -4.83 -5.65 -11.93
N TRP A 80 -4.80 -6.78 -11.22
CA TRP A 80 -4.77 -8.11 -11.84
C TRP A 80 -6.11 -8.49 -12.48
N ASP A 81 -7.23 -8.03 -11.92
CA ASP A 81 -8.55 -8.20 -12.55
C ASP A 81 -8.62 -7.49 -13.91
N ILE A 82 -8.07 -6.28 -14.05
CA ILE A 82 -7.98 -5.57 -15.34
C ILE A 82 -7.06 -6.32 -16.31
N VAL A 83 -5.88 -6.74 -15.86
CA VAL A 83 -4.94 -7.50 -16.70
C VAL A 83 -5.59 -8.78 -17.21
N SER A 84 -6.34 -9.49 -16.36
CA SER A 84 -7.09 -10.69 -16.72
C SER A 84 -8.24 -10.39 -17.70
N GLU A 85 -9.00 -9.31 -17.47
CA GLU A 85 -10.06 -8.85 -18.37
C GLU A 85 -9.51 -8.54 -19.77
N CYS A 86 -8.37 -7.85 -19.83
CA CYS A 86 -7.70 -7.50 -21.07
C CYS A 86 -7.13 -8.72 -21.79
N ARG A 87 -6.49 -9.64 -21.07
CA ARG A 87 -5.99 -10.90 -21.63
C ARG A 87 -7.10 -11.77 -22.19
N THR A 88 -8.22 -11.89 -21.48
CA THR A 88 -9.29 -12.85 -21.82
C THR A 88 -10.32 -12.26 -22.79
N ARG A 89 -10.61 -10.96 -22.69
CA ARG A 89 -11.68 -10.29 -23.45
C ARG A 89 -11.19 -9.12 -24.32
N LYS A 90 -9.87 -8.99 -24.53
CA LYS A 90 -9.22 -7.95 -25.35
C LYS A 90 -9.64 -6.52 -24.98
N CYS A 91 -9.98 -6.31 -23.70
CA CYS A 91 -10.56 -5.07 -23.15
C CYS A 91 -11.80 -4.54 -23.90
N ARG A 92 -12.43 -5.31 -24.81
CA ARG A 92 -13.49 -4.82 -25.71
C ARG A 92 -14.77 -4.38 -24.99
N LYS A 93 -15.01 -4.92 -23.79
CA LYS A 93 -16.20 -4.61 -22.97
C LYS A 93 -15.92 -3.60 -21.84
N LEU A 94 -14.70 -3.05 -21.77
CA LEU A 94 -14.35 -2.04 -20.79
C LEU A 94 -14.74 -0.67 -21.34
N SER A 95 -15.84 -0.09 -20.85
CA SER A 95 -16.19 1.29 -21.22
C SER A 95 -15.14 2.26 -20.69
N LEU A 96 -14.98 3.41 -21.34
CA LEU A 96 -14.03 4.44 -20.91
C LEU A 96 -14.30 4.90 -19.46
N SER A 97 -15.57 5.03 -19.09
CA SER A 97 -16.01 5.33 -17.72
C SER A 97 -15.63 4.25 -16.71
N ALA A 98 -15.75 2.97 -17.09
CA ALA A 98 -15.32 1.84 -16.27
C ALA A 98 -13.82 1.88 -16.03
N ALA A 99 -13.06 2.07 -17.12
CA ALA A 99 -11.62 2.14 -17.07
C ALA A 99 -11.16 3.27 -16.14
N PHE A 100 -11.80 4.44 -16.22
CA PHE A 100 -11.48 5.58 -15.36
C PHE A 100 -11.78 5.31 -13.88
N ALA A 101 -12.96 4.74 -13.56
CA ALA A 101 -13.33 4.39 -12.19
C ALA A 101 -12.36 3.35 -11.58
N LEU A 102 -11.95 2.37 -12.37
CA LEU A 102 -11.01 1.33 -11.93
C LEU A 102 -9.58 1.86 -11.79
N LEU A 103 -9.12 2.69 -12.72
CA LEU A 103 -7.84 3.38 -12.60
C LEU A 103 -7.82 4.27 -11.37
N GLY A 104 -8.90 5.00 -11.09
CA GLY A 104 -9.06 5.77 -9.86
C GLY A 104 -8.99 4.90 -8.60
N SER A 105 -9.62 3.71 -8.62
CA SER A 105 -9.55 2.74 -7.53
C SER A 105 -8.13 2.18 -7.32
N ILE A 106 -7.38 1.97 -8.40
CA ILE A 106 -6.00 1.45 -8.34
C ILE A 106 -5.04 2.54 -7.87
N LEU A 107 -5.02 3.65 -8.60
CA LEU A 107 -4.13 4.77 -8.33
C LEU A 107 -4.41 5.37 -6.96
N GLY A 108 -5.68 5.60 -6.59
CA GLY A 108 -6.05 6.19 -5.31
C GLY A 108 -5.53 5.41 -4.11
N ARG A 109 -5.48 4.07 -4.17
CA ARG A 109 -4.89 3.24 -3.11
C ARG A 109 -3.36 3.19 -3.19
N ALA A 110 -2.81 3.13 -4.40
CA ALA A 110 -1.37 2.99 -4.62
C ALA A 110 -0.57 4.27 -4.29
N VAL A 111 -1.17 5.47 -4.44
CA VAL A 111 -0.48 6.75 -4.19
C VAL A 111 -0.40 7.16 -2.72
N VAL A 112 -1.13 6.49 -1.81
CA VAL A 112 -1.15 6.85 -0.38
C VAL A 112 0.25 6.82 0.22
N ALA A 113 0.95 5.69 0.15
CA ALA A 113 2.30 5.56 0.71
C ALA A 113 3.34 6.49 0.06
N PRO A 114 3.41 6.63 -1.29
CA PRO A 114 4.27 7.61 -1.96
C PRO A 114 4.05 9.05 -1.51
N ILE A 115 2.79 9.47 -1.36
CA ILE A 115 2.42 10.80 -0.87
C ILE A 115 2.89 10.97 0.56
N THR A 116 2.59 10.02 1.44
CA THR A 116 3.00 10.07 2.85
C THR A 116 4.53 10.16 2.96
N TRP A 117 5.27 9.37 2.20
CA TRP A 117 6.74 9.43 2.16
C TRP A 117 7.25 10.80 1.73
N SER A 118 6.69 11.36 0.64
CA SER A 118 7.09 12.66 0.11
C SER A 118 6.81 13.78 1.12
N VAL A 119 5.63 13.78 1.76
CA VAL A 119 5.27 14.74 2.81
C VAL A 119 6.24 14.64 3.99
N ILE A 120 6.50 13.43 4.51
CA ILE A 120 7.43 13.25 5.63
C ILE A 120 8.84 13.73 5.24
N SER A 121 9.30 13.41 4.03
CA SER A 121 10.61 13.83 3.53
C SER A 121 10.74 15.36 3.42
N LEU A 122 9.70 16.02 2.93
CA LEU A 122 9.63 17.49 2.84
C LEU A 122 9.56 18.14 4.24
N LEU A 123 8.80 17.58 5.18
CA LEU A 123 8.71 18.10 6.55
C LEU A 123 10.03 17.93 7.32
N ARG A 124 10.79 16.85 7.07
CA ARG A 124 12.16 16.70 7.57
C ARG A 124 13.12 17.72 6.95
N GLY A 125 12.99 17.97 5.65
CA GLY A 125 13.71 19.02 4.93
C GLY A 125 15.18 18.73 4.60
N GLU A 126 15.77 17.65 5.11
CA GLU A 126 17.19 17.31 4.89
C GLU A 126 17.50 17.08 3.41
N ALA A 127 16.66 16.31 2.71
CA ALA A 127 16.84 16.02 1.29
C ALA A 127 16.62 17.27 0.40
N TYR A 128 15.68 18.14 0.78
CA TYR A 128 15.41 19.40 0.08
C TYR A 128 16.58 20.39 0.25
N VAL A 129 17.08 20.56 1.48
CA VAL A 129 18.26 21.38 1.77
C VAL A 129 19.47 20.88 0.98
N CYS A 130 19.70 19.56 0.97
CA CYS A 130 20.77 18.98 0.17
C CYS A 130 20.59 19.32 -1.31
N ALA A 131 19.40 19.05 -1.88
CA ALA A 131 19.12 19.25 -3.30
C ALA A 131 19.23 20.70 -3.78
N LEU A 132 18.83 21.67 -2.94
CA LEU A 132 18.68 23.07 -3.36
C LEU A 132 19.75 24.02 -2.82
N SER A 133 20.60 23.54 -1.90
CA SER A 133 21.74 24.32 -1.40
C SER A 133 22.61 24.95 -2.49
N GLU A 134 22.84 24.23 -3.60
CA GLU A 134 23.67 24.72 -4.70
C GLU A 134 23.02 25.81 -5.56
N PHE A 135 21.71 26.00 -5.45
CA PHE A 135 20.93 26.97 -6.25
C PHE A 135 20.56 28.24 -5.48
N VAL A 136 20.99 28.37 -4.22
CA VAL A 136 20.76 29.59 -3.44
C VAL A 136 21.60 30.71 -4.05
N ASP A 137 20.94 31.82 -4.38
CA ASP A 137 21.61 33.00 -4.91
C ASP A 137 22.43 33.68 -3.79
N PRO A 138 23.76 33.83 -3.91
CA PRO A 138 24.55 34.53 -2.91
C PRO A 138 24.16 35.99 -2.76
N SER A 139 23.57 36.61 -3.78
CA SER A 139 23.17 38.02 -3.74
C SER A 139 21.98 38.27 -2.80
N SER A 140 21.20 37.23 -2.48
CA SER A 140 20.12 37.32 -1.50
C SER A 140 20.61 37.24 -0.04
N LEU A 141 21.92 37.07 0.18
CA LEU A 141 22.53 36.97 1.51
C LEU A 141 23.29 38.25 1.85
N ASP A 142 22.96 38.85 3.00
CA ASP A 142 23.59 40.10 3.45
C ASP A 142 25.11 39.95 3.60
N HIS A 143 25.85 40.82 2.91
CA HIS A 143 27.30 40.91 2.96
C HIS A 143 28.05 39.62 2.60
N PHE A 144 27.49 38.77 1.73
CA PHE A 144 28.15 37.53 1.31
C PHE A 144 29.54 37.80 0.69
N PRO A 145 30.62 37.17 1.20
CA PRO A 145 31.97 37.43 0.68
C PRO A 145 32.09 37.06 -0.81
N PRO A 146 32.74 37.90 -1.64
CA PRO A 146 32.95 37.58 -3.05
C PRO A 146 33.81 36.33 -3.19
N THR A 147 33.38 35.41 -4.05
CA THR A 147 34.07 34.15 -4.30
C THR A 147 33.93 33.74 -5.76
N THR A 148 34.99 33.18 -6.34
CA THR A 148 34.99 32.62 -7.70
C THR A 148 34.45 31.19 -7.73
N LYS A 149 34.30 30.54 -6.57
CA LYS A 149 33.88 29.14 -6.41
C LYS A 149 32.51 29.01 -5.73
N THR A 150 31.60 29.90 -6.07
CA THR A 150 30.23 29.94 -5.53
C THR A 150 29.53 28.58 -5.51
N PRO A 151 29.39 27.83 -6.62
CA PRO A 151 28.64 26.56 -6.61
C PRO A 151 29.29 25.48 -5.75
N GLU A 152 30.62 25.45 -5.64
CA GLU A 152 31.34 24.48 -4.79
C GLU A 152 31.12 24.77 -3.29
N ILE A 153 31.13 26.05 -2.91
CA ILE A 153 30.88 26.47 -1.53
C ILE A 153 29.40 26.25 -1.19
N MET A 154 28.51 26.61 -2.12
CA MET A 154 27.06 26.47 -1.94
C MET A 154 26.65 25.00 -1.73
N ALA A 155 27.23 24.07 -2.49
CA ALA A 155 26.97 22.64 -2.33
C ALA A 155 27.44 22.06 -0.98
N ARG A 156 28.34 22.72 -0.23
CA ARG A 156 28.88 22.21 1.04
C ARG A 156 28.11 22.65 2.28
N PHE A 157 27.20 23.63 2.15
CA PHE A 157 26.38 24.09 3.28
C PHE A 157 25.63 22.98 4.04
N PRO A 158 25.03 21.97 3.39
CA PRO A 158 24.32 20.89 4.08
C PRO A 158 25.20 20.03 4.99
N CYS A 159 26.49 19.87 4.67
CA CYS A 159 27.43 19.06 5.45
C CYS A 159 28.09 19.82 6.60
N LYS A 160 27.93 21.15 6.65
CA LYS A 160 28.64 22.04 7.60
C LYS A 160 30.17 22.02 7.44
N ASP A 161 30.66 21.52 6.30
CA ASP A 161 32.07 21.46 5.92
C ASP A 161 32.48 22.69 5.09
N ILE A 162 32.49 23.86 5.73
CA ILE A 162 32.57 25.16 5.06
C ILE A 162 33.73 25.98 5.65
N PRO A 163 34.45 26.79 4.83
CA PRO A 163 35.47 27.68 5.37
C PRO A 163 34.89 28.68 6.40
N ALA A 164 35.70 29.02 7.41
CA ALA A 164 35.37 29.96 8.49
C ALA A 164 34.61 31.24 8.06
N PRO A 165 34.96 31.96 6.96
CA PRO A 165 34.23 33.17 6.56
C PRO A 165 32.76 32.95 6.20
N PHE A 166 32.36 31.72 5.87
CA PHE A 166 30.98 31.40 5.45
C PHE A 166 30.17 30.67 6.53
N MET A 167 30.79 30.31 7.67
CA MET A 167 30.14 29.51 8.72
C MET A 167 28.88 30.16 9.29
N ASN A 168 28.84 31.49 9.38
CA ASN A 168 27.68 32.23 9.88
C ASN A 168 26.45 32.09 8.95
N TYR A 169 26.66 31.92 7.65
CA TYR A 169 25.59 31.78 6.66
C TYR A 169 24.97 30.39 6.63
N SER A 170 25.67 29.37 7.14
CA SER A 170 25.17 27.99 7.16
C SER A 170 23.82 27.86 7.85
N ARG A 171 23.67 28.48 9.02
CA ARG A 171 22.41 28.47 9.77
C ARG A 171 21.29 29.22 9.04
N VAL A 172 21.63 30.30 8.33
CA VAL A 172 20.66 31.13 7.59
C VAL A 172 20.12 30.35 6.40
N ILE A 173 21.01 29.82 5.57
CA ILE A 173 20.65 29.02 4.39
C ILE A 173 19.89 27.76 4.79
N GLU A 174 20.37 27.02 5.79
CA GLU A 174 19.70 25.81 6.28
C GLU A 174 18.28 26.14 6.77
N ARG A 175 18.11 27.23 7.52
CA ARG A 175 16.78 27.64 8.02
C ARG A 175 15.84 28.05 6.89
N GLN A 176 16.33 28.82 5.92
CA GLN A 176 15.53 29.26 4.78
C GLN A 176 15.05 28.06 3.95
N LEU A 177 15.96 27.17 3.56
CA LEU A 177 15.61 25.99 2.76
C LEU A 177 14.74 24.99 3.53
N LYS A 178 14.94 24.83 4.85
CA LYS A 178 14.05 24.02 5.70
C LYS A 178 12.65 24.63 5.77
N TYR A 179 12.54 25.94 5.90
CA TYR A 179 11.25 26.63 5.87
C TYR A 179 10.52 26.39 4.54
N GLU A 180 11.19 26.58 3.40
CA GLU A 180 10.60 26.33 2.08
C GLU A 180 10.14 24.88 1.93
N SER A 181 10.98 23.93 2.34
CA SER A 181 10.65 22.50 2.31
C SER A 181 9.42 22.18 3.17
N GLN A 182 9.37 22.69 4.40
CA GLN A 182 8.25 22.46 5.31
C GLN A 182 6.97 23.12 4.82
N LEU A 183 7.06 24.33 4.27
CA LEU A 183 5.93 25.02 3.66
C LEU A 183 5.37 24.21 2.49
N LEU A 184 6.22 23.73 1.58
CA LEU A 184 5.82 22.84 0.48
C LEU A 184 5.19 21.55 1.01
N GLY A 185 5.75 20.96 2.07
CA GLY A 185 5.18 19.77 2.73
C GLY A 185 3.76 20.01 3.27
N TRP A 186 3.53 21.13 3.95
CA TRP A 186 2.20 21.50 4.46
C TRP A 186 1.21 21.85 3.37
N LEU A 187 1.64 22.58 2.33
CA LEU A 187 0.80 22.89 1.16
C LEU A 187 0.40 21.62 0.43
N LEU A 188 1.35 20.70 0.20
CA LEU A 188 1.09 19.41 -0.42
C LEU A 188 0.05 18.60 0.39
N LEU A 189 0.22 18.53 1.71
CA LEU A 189 -0.73 17.85 2.60
C LEU A 189 -2.13 18.48 2.54
N GLY A 190 -2.22 19.81 2.57
CA GLY A 190 -3.49 20.54 2.47
C GLY A 190 -4.20 20.32 1.14
N ILE A 191 -3.48 20.43 0.02
CA ILE A 191 -4.01 20.23 -1.33
C ILE A 191 -4.53 18.80 -1.50
N ILE A 192 -3.77 17.80 -1.05
CA ILE A 192 -4.21 16.39 -1.14
C ILE A 192 -5.43 16.13 -0.27
N SER A 193 -5.47 16.66 0.95
CA SER A 193 -6.62 16.49 1.85
C SER A 193 -7.90 17.08 1.23
N LEU A 194 -7.79 18.28 0.65
CA LEU A 194 -8.90 18.90 -0.07
C LEU A 194 -9.30 18.11 -1.32
N ALA A 195 -8.33 17.64 -2.10
CA ALA A 195 -8.59 16.84 -3.29
C ALA A 195 -9.30 15.52 -2.95
N VAL A 196 -8.86 14.82 -1.90
CA VAL A 196 -9.51 13.59 -1.41
C VAL A 196 -10.94 13.88 -0.97
N PHE A 197 -11.17 14.95 -0.20
CA PHE A 197 -12.51 15.36 0.21
C PHE A 197 -13.43 15.62 -0.99
N LEU A 198 -12.97 16.41 -1.97
CA LEU A 198 -13.75 16.70 -3.18
C LEU A 198 -14.03 15.44 -4.02
N LEU A 199 -13.06 14.53 -4.14
CA LEU A 199 -13.25 13.26 -4.84
C LEU A 199 -14.27 12.36 -4.13
N LEU A 200 -14.28 12.32 -2.81
CA LEU A 200 -15.29 11.59 -2.03
C LEU A 200 -16.68 12.23 -2.20
N CYS A 201 -16.78 13.56 -2.14
CA CYS A 201 -18.03 14.26 -2.43
C CYS A 201 -18.55 13.94 -3.83
N MET A 202 -17.69 14.03 -4.86
CA MET A 202 -18.06 13.69 -6.23
C MET A 202 -18.48 12.23 -6.38
N LYS A 203 -17.74 11.29 -5.75
CA LYS A 203 -18.10 9.87 -5.74
C LYS A 203 -19.49 9.65 -5.14
N HIS A 204 -19.80 10.30 -4.01
CA HIS A 204 -21.10 10.17 -3.36
C HIS A 204 -22.23 10.86 -4.15
N CYS A 205 -21.98 12.04 -4.74
CA CYS A 205 -22.97 12.74 -5.57
C CYS A 205 -23.25 12.04 -6.90
N CYS A 206 -22.25 11.36 -7.49
CA CYS A 206 -22.38 10.65 -8.76
C CYS A 206 -22.65 9.15 -8.61
N SER A 207 -22.76 8.64 -7.38
CA SER A 207 -23.11 7.23 -7.16
C SER A 207 -24.57 7.03 -7.52
N THR A 208 -24.82 6.18 -8.52
CA THR A 208 -26.19 5.74 -8.86
C THR A 208 -26.78 4.80 -7.80
N LEU A 209 -25.94 4.28 -6.89
CA LEU A 209 -26.31 3.37 -5.82
C LEU A 209 -26.52 4.14 -4.51
N GLY A 210 -27.60 3.83 -3.80
CA GLY A 210 -27.80 4.32 -2.44
C GLY A 210 -26.69 3.83 -1.50
N TYR A 211 -26.33 4.64 -0.51
CA TYR A 211 -25.21 4.34 0.42
C TYR A 211 -25.34 2.96 1.10
N GLN A 212 -26.54 2.57 1.52
CA GLN A 212 -26.78 1.24 2.13
C GLN A 212 -26.54 0.09 1.15
N GLN A 213 -26.90 0.28 -0.12
CA GLN A 213 -26.71 -0.73 -1.16
C GLN A 213 -25.23 -0.87 -1.54
N GLU A 214 -24.48 0.24 -1.56
CA GLU A 214 -23.02 0.20 -1.75
C GLU A 214 -22.31 -0.50 -0.58
N ALA A 215 -22.74 -0.24 0.66
CA ALA A 215 -22.23 -0.91 1.85
C ALA A 215 -22.51 -2.42 1.82
N TYR A 216 -23.75 -2.81 1.49
CA TYR A 216 -24.11 -4.22 1.30
C TYR A 216 -23.27 -4.88 0.20
N TRP A 217 -23.12 -4.21 -0.95
CA TRP A 217 -22.33 -4.73 -2.06
C TRP A 217 -20.86 -4.96 -1.68
N THR A 218 -20.27 -4.02 -0.93
CA THR A 218 -18.91 -4.13 -0.41
C THR A 218 -18.78 -5.32 0.54
N GLN A 219 -19.73 -5.49 1.47
CA GLN A 219 -19.76 -6.62 2.40
C GLN A 219 -19.93 -7.95 1.67
N TYR A 220 -20.85 -8.03 0.70
CA TYR A 220 -21.05 -9.21 -0.13
C TYR A 220 -19.76 -9.62 -0.83
N ARG A 221 -19.04 -8.67 -1.45
CA ARG A 221 -17.77 -8.94 -2.15
C ARG A 221 -16.69 -9.45 -1.20
N SER A 222 -16.63 -8.92 0.02
CA SER A 222 -15.71 -9.41 1.06
C SER A 222 -16.03 -10.86 1.46
N ASN A 223 -17.30 -11.14 1.74
CA ASN A 223 -17.76 -12.46 2.15
C ASN A 223 -17.59 -13.49 1.03
N GLU A 224 -17.96 -13.15 -0.21
CA GLU A 224 -17.77 -13.99 -1.39
C GLU A 224 -16.30 -14.37 -1.55
N GLN A 225 -15.39 -13.41 -1.39
CA GLN A 225 -13.96 -13.66 -1.55
C GLN A 225 -13.39 -14.58 -0.47
N ASP A 226 -13.75 -14.36 0.79
CA ASP A 226 -13.32 -15.21 1.91
C ASP A 226 -13.85 -16.64 1.77
N LEU A 227 -15.14 -16.79 1.44
CA LEU A 227 -15.75 -18.09 1.17
C LEU A 227 -15.09 -18.78 -0.03
N PHE A 228 -14.91 -18.07 -1.15
CA PHE A 228 -14.29 -18.64 -2.34
C PHE A 228 -12.87 -19.14 -2.07
N GLN A 229 -12.07 -18.39 -1.32
CA GLN A 229 -10.71 -18.79 -0.98
C GLN A 229 -10.68 -20.03 -0.08
N ARG A 230 -11.52 -20.07 0.96
CA ARG A 230 -11.61 -21.24 1.85
C ARG A 230 -12.10 -22.48 1.10
N THR A 231 -13.12 -22.34 0.27
CA THR A 231 -13.65 -23.46 -0.54
C THR A 231 -12.65 -23.92 -1.59
N ALA A 232 -11.90 -23.01 -2.23
CA ALA A 232 -10.87 -23.37 -3.19
C ALA A 232 -9.71 -24.14 -2.53
N GLU A 233 -9.31 -23.76 -1.31
CA GLU A 233 -8.30 -24.49 -0.54
C GLU A 233 -8.77 -25.92 -0.26
N VAL A 234 -9.99 -26.10 0.25
CA VAL A 234 -10.55 -27.44 0.52
C VAL A 234 -10.70 -28.26 -0.77
N HIS A 235 -11.21 -27.67 -1.85
CA HIS A 235 -11.35 -28.33 -3.16
C HIS A 235 -10.00 -28.81 -3.71
N SER A 236 -8.96 -27.96 -3.64
CA SER A 236 -7.62 -28.33 -4.11
C SER A 236 -6.99 -29.45 -3.28
N LYS A 237 -7.16 -29.43 -1.95
CA LYS A 237 -6.70 -30.50 -1.05
C LYS A 237 -7.42 -31.82 -1.34
N TYR A 238 -8.73 -31.78 -1.56
CA TYR A 238 -9.51 -32.96 -1.94
C TYR A 238 -8.98 -33.59 -3.23
N HIS A 239 -8.82 -32.78 -4.27
CA HIS A 239 -8.37 -33.28 -5.56
C HIS A 239 -6.92 -33.81 -5.50
N ALA A 240 -6.04 -33.13 -4.77
CA ALA A 240 -4.67 -33.59 -4.55
C ALA A 240 -4.65 -34.94 -3.79
N ALA A 241 -5.50 -35.10 -2.76
CA ALA A 241 -5.63 -36.35 -2.03
C ALA A 241 -6.09 -37.49 -2.95
N GLU A 242 -7.09 -37.26 -3.81
CA GLU A 242 -7.55 -38.26 -4.77
C GLU A 242 -6.43 -38.68 -5.75
N CYS A 243 -5.66 -37.73 -6.29
CA CYS A 243 -4.52 -38.02 -7.16
C CYS A 243 -3.43 -38.85 -6.43
N VAL A 244 -3.07 -38.46 -5.21
CA VAL A 244 -2.08 -39.19 -4.39
C VAL A 244 -2.58 -40.60 -4.08
N LYS A 245 -3.88 -40.76 -3.77
CA LYS A 245 -4.51 -42.07 -3.53
C LYS A 245 -4.41 -42.95 -4.75
N ASN A 246 -4.71 -42.42 -5.93
CA ASN A 246 -4.67 -43.17 -7.18
C ASN A 246 -3.24 -43.57 -7.57
N PHE A 247 -2.23 -42.78 -7.18
CA PHE A 247 -0.82 -43.08 -7.46
C PHE A 247 -0.21 -44.09 -6.47
N PHE A 248 -0.41 -43.89 -5.16
CA PHE A 248 0.21 -44.72 -4.11
C PHE A 248 -0.69 -45.84 -3.56
N GLY A 249 -1.98 -45.84 -3.88
CA GLY A 249 -2.99 -46.75 -3.31
C GLY A 249 -3.56 -46.31 -1.95
N PHE A 250 -2.98 -45.29 -1.32
CA PHE A 250 -3.45 -44.72 -0.05
C PHE A 250 -3.04 -43.24 0.09
N VAL A 251 -3.61 -42.53 1.07
CA VAL A 251 -3.24 -41.15 1.43
C VAL A 251 -3.13 -41.04 2.94
N ALA A 252 -2.04 -40.46 3.42
CA ALA A 252 -1.90 -40.08 4.80
C ALA A 252 -2.57 -38.71 5.02
N LEU A 253 -3.73 -38.71 5.68
CA LEU A 253 -4.51 -37.52 6.02
C LEU A 253 -4.69 -37.44 7.53
N GLU A 254 -4.71 -36.23 8.08
CA GLU A 254 -5.09 -36.02 9.47
C GLU A 254 -6.58 -36.34 9.69
N ASN A 255 -6.97 -36.70 10.92
CA ASN A 255 -8.36 -37.12 11.21
C ASN A 255 -9.39 -36.02 10.92
N GLN A 256 -9.00 -34.75 11.09
CA GLN A 256 -9.84 -33.58 10.80
C GLN A 256 -10.03 -33.40 9.29
N GLU A 257 -8.99 -33.65 8.49
CA GLU A 257 -9.06 -33.58 7.03
C GLU A 257 -9.89 -34.72 6.46
N LYS A 258 -9.83 -35.92 7.04
CA LYS A 258 -10.68 -37.06 6.63
C LYS A 258 -12.16 -36.73 6.74
N GLN A 259 -12.60 -36.12 7.85
CA GLN A 259 -14.00 -35.71 8.03
C GLN A 259 -14.41 -34.65 7.00
N LEU A 260 -13.59 -33.61 6.81
CA LEU A 260 -13.82 -32.58 5.79
C LEU A 260 -13.93 -33.15 4.37
N LEU A 261 -13.16 -34.18 4.05
CA LEU A 261 -13.16 -34.83 2.74
C LEU A 261 -14.33 -35.82 2.57
N GLU A 262 -14.83 -36.42 3.65
CA GLU A 262 -16.01 -37.31 3.62
C GLU A 262 -17.32 -36.54 3.39
N ASP A 263 -17.43 -35.33 3.91
CA ASP A 263 -18.57 -34.42 3.69
C ASP A 263 -18.63 -33.91 2.24
N CYS A 264 -17.52 -34.04 1.50
CA CYS A 264 -17.31 -33.53 0.16
C CYS A 264 -17.71 -34.51 -0.97
N LYS A 265 -18.62 -35.46 -0.72
CA LYS A 265 -19.07 -36.43 -1.74
C LYS A 265 -19.92 -35.76 -2.83
N GLY A 266 -19.54 -35.94 -4.10
CA GLY A 266 -20.24 -35.38 -5.26
C GLY A 266 -19.69 -34.06 -5.79
N ILE A 267 -18.48 -33.66 -5.37
CA ILE A 267 -17.79 -32.47 -5.87
C ILE A 267 -17.55 -32.56 -7.39
N LYS A 268 -17.67 -31.42 -8.08
CA LYS A 268 -17.18 -31.26 -9.46
C LYS A 268 -15.67 -31.55 -9.49
N SER A 269 -15.30 -32.68 -10.07
CA SER A 269 -13.92 -33.16 -10.17
C SER A 269 -13.04 -32.26 -11.04
N VAL A 270 -13.62 -31.63 -12.07
CA VAL A 270 -12.90 -30.72 -12.98
C VAL A 270 -13.74 -29.47 -13.24
N ILE A 271 -13.16 -28.30 -12.99
CA ILE A 271 -13.72 -27.01 -13.38
C ILE A 271 -12.98 -26.55 -14.64
N PRO A 272 -13.63 -26.53 -15.82
CA PRO A 272 -12.97 -26.14 -17.07
C PRO A 272 -12.42 -24.71 -17.01
N ARG A 273 -11.31 -24.46 -17.71
CA ARG A 273 -10.70 -23.12 -17.82
C ARG A 273 -11.68 -22.03 -18.25
N MET A 274 -12.68 -22.38 -19.07
CA MET A 274 -13.71 -21.44 -19.53
C MET A 274 -14.60 -20.94 -18.37
N GLU A 275 -14.88 -21.78 -17.38
CA GLU A 275 -15.67 -21.38 -16.20
C GLU A 275 -14.86 -20.46 -15.28
N TRP A 276 -13.57 -20.76 -15.05
CA TRP A 276 -12.65 -19.85 -14.38
C TRP A 276 -12.61 -18.48 -15.05
N ASN A 277 -12.47 -18.45 -16.38
CA ASN A 277 -12.48 -17.21 -17.16
C ASN A 277 -13.82 -16.44 -17.11
N ARG A 278 -14.95 -17.09 -16.76
CA ARG A 278 -16.26 -16.42 -16.62
C ARG A 278 -16.39 -15.70 -15.29
N VAL A 279 -15.91 -16.33 -14.22
CA VAL A 279 -15.97 -15.81 -12.84
C VAL A 279 -14.83 -14.83 -12.52
N THR A 280 -13.74 -14.84 -13.29
CA THR A 280 -12.63 -13.88 -13.16
C THR A 280 -12.85 -12.60 -13.98
N GLY A 281 -12.30 -11.49 -13.47
CA GLY A 281 -12.23 -10.21 -14.13
C GLY A 281 -13.09 -9.14 -13.44
N VAL A 282 -13.06 -7.94 -14.01
CA VAL A 282 -13.73 -6.80 -13.41
C VAL A 282 -15.25 -6.96 -13.49
N TYR A 283 -15.92 -6.58 -12.40
CA TYR A 283 -17.36 -6.43 -12.36
C TYR A 283 -17.76 -5.03 -11.90
N MET A 284 -18.53 -4.35 -12.74
CA MET A 284 -19.27 -3.16 -12.32
C MET A 284 -20.69 -3.59 -12.00
N TYR A 285 -21.25 -3.01 -10.94
CA TYR A 285 -22.62 -3.24 -10.53
C TYR A 285 -23.58 -3.09 -11.71
N ARG A 286 -24.49 -4.06 -11.86
CA ARG A 286 -25.56 -4.06 -12.85
C ARG A 286 -26.79 -4.73 -12.26
N GLU A 287 -27.95 -4.29 -12.72
CA GLU A 287 -29.23 -4.93 -12.47
C GLU A 287 -29.69 -5.60 -13.76
N SER A 288 -30.24 -6.81 -13.63
CA SER A 288 -30.98 -7.50 -14.69
C SER A 288 -32.38 -7.75 -14.16
N ASP A 289 -33.41 -7.23 -14.84
CA ASP A 289 -34.81 -7.43 -14.47
C ASP A 289 -35.12 -7.10 -13.00
N ASN A 290 -34.68 -5.93 -12.53
CA ASN A 290 -34.72 -5.46 -11.13
C ASN A 290 -33.97 -6.34 -10.12
N THR A 291 -33.20 -7.33 -10.57
CA THR A 291 -32.40 -8.20 -9.71
C THR A 291 -30.94 -7.69 -9.68
N PRO A 292 -30.39 -7.36 -8.50
CA PRO A 292 -29.04 -6.85 -8.37
C PRO A 292 -28.02 -7.98 -8.55
N ILE A 293 -27.08 -7.79 -9.48
CA ILE A 293 -25.95 -8.70 -9.66
C ILE A 293 -24.74 -8.07 -8.98
N TYR A 294 -24.17 -8.76 -8.00
CA TYR A 294 -23.10 -8.21 -7.16
C TYR A 294 -21.69 -8.60 -7.63
N SER A 295 -21.55 -9.66 -8.41
CA SER A 295 -20.24 -10.15 -8.84
C SER A 295 -20.33 -10.96 -10.14
N ARG A 296 -19.16 -11.32 -10.68
CA ARG A 296 -19.06 -12.28 -11.79
C ARG A 296 -19.53 -13.68 -11.43
N LEU A 297 -19.25 -14.13 -10.20
CA LEU A 297 -19.65 -15.44 -9.73
C LEU A 297 -21.17 -15.49 -9.51
N ASN A 298 -21.75 -14.45 -8.92
CA ASN A 298 -23.19 -14.26 -8.82
C ASN A 298 -23.85 -14.29 -10.22
N LYS A 299 -23.30 -13.52 -11.16
CA LYS A 299 -23.76 -13.53 -12.56
C LYS A 299 -23.74 -14.94 -13.14
N TRP A 300 -22.63 -15.66 -12.98
CA TRP A 300 -22.48 -17.02 -13.47
C TRP A 300 -23.50 -17.99 -12.84
N ASP A 301 -23.75 -17.88 -11.54
CA ASP A 301 -24.72 -18.70 -10.82
C ASP A 301 -26.14 -18.46 -11.32
N MET A 302 -26.55 -17.20 -11.50
CA MET A 302 -27.85 -16.84 -12.06
C MET A 302 -28.06 -17.45 -13.46
N TYR A 303 -27.12 -17.24 -14.40
CA TYR A 303 -27.23 -17.82 -15.75
C TYR A 303 -27.23 -19.35 -15.74
N THR A 304 -26.49 -19.98 -14.83
CA THR A 304 -26.41 -21.44 -14.77
C THR A 304 -27.72 -22.03 -14.25
N LYS A 305 -28.39 -21.35 -13.31
CA LYS A 305 -29.70 -21.77 -12.80
C LYS A 305 -30.81 -21.59 -13.84
N GLU A 306 -30.81 -20.49 -14.58
CA GLU A 306 -31.80 -20.24 -15.64
C GLU A 306 -31.72 -21.25 -16.81
N ASN A 307 -30.52 -21.71 -17.18
CA ASN A 307 -30.34 -22.63 -18.31
C ASN A 307 -30.39 -24.12 -17.93
N ASN A 308 -30.48 -24.44 -16.63
CA ASN A 308 -30.61 -25.82 -16.13
C ASN A 308 -32.03 -26.14 -15.62
N CYS A 309 -32.99 -25.23 -15.84
CA CYS A 309 -34.42 -25.44 -15.59
C CYS A 309 -35.15 -25.93 -16.84
#